data_AF-A0A1Q2CYE8-F1
#
_entry.id   AF-A0A1Q2CYE8-F1
#
_cell.length_a   1.000
_cell.length_b   1.000
_cell.length_c   1.000
_cell.angle_alpha   90.00
_cell.angle_beta   90.00
_cell.angle_gamma   90.00
#
_symmetry.space_group_name_H-M   'P 1'
#
loop_
_entity.id
_entity.type
_entity.pdbx_description
1 polymer ?
#
loop_
_entity_poly.entity_id
_entity_poly.type
_entity_poly.pdbx_seq_one_letter_code
_entity_poly.pdbx_strand_id
1 'polypeptide(L)'
;MSKFSIIVKTAGGVIATTAALLTALRENPQIGQSVDSAIGKLKEATNSENPKLRFDAKLGAIDAAANAVEETFPHATEPDGWRRQAKALRMRGELAWTANSGKARRKAMKALNAETTEVLASVNTRLVELQAEGPDAITN
;
A
#
# COMPACT_ATOMS: atom_id res chain seq x y z
N MET A 1 -7.42 -23.62 13.86
CA MET A 1 -6.46 -22.90 14.73
C MET A 1 -5.79 -21.82 13.90
N SER A 2 -6.34 -20.60 13.93
CA SER A 2 -5.84 -19.47 13.14
C SER A 2 -4.50 -19.00 13.70
N LYS A 3 -3.43 -19.10 12.91
CA LYS A 3 -2.04 -18.78 13.30
C LYS A 3 -1.54 -17.48 12.67
N PHE A 4 -2.39 -16.46 12.55
CA PHE A 4 -1.99 -15.15 12.03
C PHE A 4 -1.86 -14.08 13.12
N SER A 5 -1.18 -14.40 14.22
CA SER A 5 -0.71 -13.37 15.15
C SER A 5 0.57 -12.75 14.60
N ILE A 6 0.45 -11.96 13.53
CA ILE A 6 1.56 -11.11 13.07
C ILE A 6 1.62 -9.93 14.02
N ILE A 7 2.50 -10.05 15.01
CA ILE A 7 2.92 -8.94 15.85
C ILE A 7 3.79 -8.04 14.96
N VAL A 8 3.16 -7.12 14.22
CA VAL A 8 3.84 -6.03 13.53
C VAL A 8 4.42 -5.12 14.61
N LYS A 9 5.65 -5.42 15.05
CA LYS A 9 6.42 -4.53 15.91
C LYS A 9 6.73 -3.28 15.07
N THR A 10 6.03 -2.19 15.36
CA THR A 10 5.97 -0.89 14.67
C THR A 10 7.30 -0.11 14.61
N ALA A 11 8.44 -0.79 14.56
CA ALA A 11 9.77 -0.21 14.43
C ALA A 11 10.26 -0.11 12.97
N GLY A 12 9.55 -0.73 12.01
CA GLY A 12 9.85 -0.62 10.58
C GLY A 12 9.02 0.48 9.93
N GLY A 13 9.64 1.39 9.16
CA GLY A 13 8.93 2.44 8.43
C GLY A 13 7.75 1.91 7.61
N VAL A 14 6.75 2.75 7.32
CA VAL A 14 5.44 2.38 6.72
C VAL A 14 5.55 1.37 5.57
N ILE A 15 6.59 1.46 4.74
CA ILE A 15 6.86 0.52 3.63
C ILE A 15 7.14 -0.91 4.12
N ALA A 16 7.95 -1.10 5.15
CA ALA A 16 8.27 -2.43 5.70
C ALA A 16 7.03 -3.08 6.34
N THR A 17 6.22 -2.28 7.04
CA THR A 17 4.94 -2.72 7.59
C THR A 17 3.99 -3.18 6.47
N THR A 18 3.88 -2.41 5.40
CA THR A 18 3.07 -2.75 4.23
C THR A 18 3.52 -4.08 3.62
N ALA A 19 4.83 -4.27 3.42
CA ALA A 19 5.35 -5.50 2.83
C ALA A 19 5.04 -6.74 3.71
N ALA A 20 5.15 -6.61 5.03
CA ALA A 20 4.80 -7.68 5.96
C ALA A 20 3.31 -8.02 5.92
N LEU A 21 2.44 -7.00 5.92
CA LEU A 21 0.99 -7.18 5.85
C LEU A 21 0.55 -7.80 4.52
N LEU A 22 1.12 -7.36 3.39
CA LEU A 22 0.83 -7.97 2.09
C LEU A 22 1.30 -9.43 2.02
N THR A 23 2.47 -9.74 2.59
CA THR A 23 2.97 -11.11 2.66
C THR A 23 2.04 -12.02 3.46
N ALA A 24 1.41 -11.49 4.51
CA ALA A 24 0.44 -12.21 5.31
C ALA A 24 -0.83 -12.60 4.53
N LEU A 25 -1.26 -11.75 3.60
CA LEU A 25 -2.47 -11.94 2.78
C LEU A 25 -2.22 -12.83 1.55
N ARG A 26 -1.01 -13.38 1.39
CA ARG A 26 -0.54 -14.09 0.19
C ARG A 26 -1.04 -15.55 0.07
N GLU A 27 -2.26 -15.85 0.49
CA GLU A 27 -2.76 -17.23 0.53
C GLU A 27 -3.30 -17.75 -0.83
N ASN A 28 -3.51 -16.86 -1.81
CA ASN A 28 -4.01 -17.18 -3.15
C ASN A 28 -2.90 -16.98 -4.23
N PRO A 29 -2.69 -17.93 -5.17
CA PRO A 29 -1.67 -17.83 -6.22
C PRO A 29 -1.77 -16.58 -7.12
N GLN A 30 -2.98 -16.08 -7.40
CA GLN A 30 -3.18 -14.89 -8.24
C GLN A 30 -2.84 -13.59 -7.48
N ILE A 31 -3.27 -13.49 -6.21
CA ILE A 31 -2.85 -12.41 -5.29
C ILE A 31 -1.33 -12.41 -5.14
N GLY A 32 -0.74 -13.61 -5.00
CA GLY A 32 0.69 -13.80 -4.79
C GLY A 32 1.54 -13.03 -5.78
N GLN A 33 1.22 -13.04 -7.07
CA GLN A 33 1.99 -12.32 -8.09
C GLN A 33 1.88 -10.79 -7.95
N SER A 34 0.69 -10.27 -7.69
CA SER A 34 0.47 -8.83 -7.53
C SER A 34 1.14 -8.29 -6.25
N VAL A 35 1.05 -9.06 -5.17
CA VAL A 35 1.69 -8.80 -3.88
C VAL A 35 3.21 -8.88 -3.99
N ASP A 36 3.76 -9.91 -4.64
CA ASP A 36 5.19 -10.07 -4.83
C ASP A 36 5.78 -8.92 -5.65
N SER A 37 5.08 -8.50 -6.72
CA SER A 37 5.49 -7.35 -7.52
C SER A 37 5.49 -6.05 -6.70
N ALA A 38 4.47 -5.83 -5.87
CA ALA A 38 4.40 -4.65 -5.00
C ALA A 38 5.49 -4.66 -3.93
N ILE A 39 5.75 -5.80 -3.29
CA ILE A 39 6.83 -5.97 -2.31
C ILE A 39 8.20 -5.72 -2.95
N GLY A 40 8.43 -6.26 -4.16
CA GLY A 40 9.66 -6.03 -4.93
C GLY A 40 9.89 -4.54 -5.18
N LYS A 41 8.88 -3.86 -5.74
CA LYS A 41 8.93 -2.40 -6.00
C LYS A 41 9.12 -1.58 -4.73
N LEU A 42 8.49 -1.96 -3.63
CA LEU A 42 8.66 -1.30 -2.33
C LEU A 42 10.10 -1.43 -1.81
N LYS A 43 10.72 -2.61 -1.94
CA LYS A 43 12.12 -2.83 -1.55
C LYS A 43 13.08 -1.99 -2.38
N GLU A 44 12.90 -1.98 -3.70
CA GLU A 44 13.69 -1.16 -4.62
C GLU A 44 13.54 0.34 -4.31
N ALA A 45 12.30 0.78 -4.08
CA ALA A 45 12.01 2.16 -3.75
C ALA A 45 12.56 2.61 -2.39
N THR A 46 12.59 1.73 -1.39
CA THR A 46 13.06 2.07 -0.03
C THR A 46 14.48 2.65 -0.05
N ASN A 47 15.34 2.15 -0.94
CA ASN A 47 16.72 2.60 -1.08
C ASN A 47 16.93 3.59 -2.23
N SER A 48 15.88 3.93 -2.98
CA SER A 48 16.00 4.81 -4.13
C SER A 48 16.05 6.28 -3.71
N GLU A 49 17.00 7.03 -4.27
CA GLU A 49 17.02 8.50 -4.17
C GLU A 49 15.97 9.16 -5.07
N ASN A 50 15.43 8.42 -6.05
CA ASN A 50 14.46 8.94 -7.00
C ASN A 50 13.08 9.09 -6.32
N PRO A 51 12.58 10.32 -6.14
CA PRO A 51 11.30 10.54 -5.47
C PRO A 51 10.10 10.03 -6.28
N LYS A 52 10.21 9.88 -7.60
CA LYS A 52 9.14 9.29 -8.43
C LYS A 52 9.02 7.80 -8.22
N LEU A 53 10.14 7.08 -8.19
CA LEU A 53 10.15 5.64 -7.90
C LEU A 53 9.55 5.36 -6.52
N ARG A 54 9.91 6.15 -5.50
CA ARG A 54 9.32 6.04 -4.16
C ARG A 54 7.82 6.30 -4.12
N PHE A 55 7.37 7.28 -4.89
CA PHE A 55 5.97 7.62 -4.98
C PHE A 55 5.16 6.50 -5.67
N ASP A 56 5.64 6.03 -6.82
CA ASP A 56 4.97 4.98 -7.61
C ASP A 56 4.92 3.64 -6.88
N ALA A 57 5.99 3.28 -6.16
CA ALA A 57 6.01 2.05 -5.37
C ALA A 57 4.97 2.07 -4.24
N LYS A 58 4.79 3.21 -3.56
CA LYS A 58 3.74 3.33 -2.53
C LYS A 58 2.34 3.24 -3.14
N LEU A 59 2.09 3.87 -4.29
CA LEU A 59 0.82 3.73 -4.99
C LEU A 59 0.54 2.28 -5.39
N GLY A 60 1.55 1.59 -5.94
CA GLY A 60 1.43 0.17 -6.29
C GLY A 60 1.15 -0.71 -5.07
N ALA A 61 1.67 -0.34 -3.89
CA ALA A 61 1.37 -1.06 -2.66
C ALA A 61 -0.05 -0.82 -2.14
N ILE A 62 -0.60 0.39 -2.31
CA ILE A 62 -2.01 0.66 -2.03
C ILE A 62 -2.91 -0.18 -2.94
N ASP A 63 -2.60 -0.23 -4.23
CA ASP A 63 -3.37 -1.03 -5.19
C ASP A 63 -3.29 -2.53 -4.88
N ALA A 64 -2.11 -3.04 -4.50
CA ALA A 64 -1.94 -4.43 -4.10
C ALA A 64 -2.68 -4.76 -2.79
N ALA A 65 -2.70 -3.83 -1.83
CA ALA A 65 -3.49 -3.99 -0.61
C ALA A 65 -5.00 -4.03 -0.91
N ALA A 66 -5.47 -3.16 -1.79
CA ALA A 66 -6.87 -3.17 -2.23
C ALA A 66 -7.26 -4.51 -2.87
N ASN A 67 -6.42 -5.03 -3.79
CA ASN A 67 -6.67 -6.33 -4.42
C ASN A 67 -6.66 -7.47 -3.39
N ALA A 68 -5.67 -7.49 -2.50
CA ALA A 68 -5.57 -8.53 -1.48
C ALA A 68 -6.78 -8.52 -0.54
N VAL A 69 -7.28 -7.33 -0.16
CA VAL A 69 -8.47 -7.20 0.69
C VAL A 69 -9.74 -7.58 -0.05
N GLU A 70 -9.94 -7.14 -1.29
CA GLU A 70 -11.12 -7.49 -2.08
C GLU A 70 -11.26 -9.01 -2.26
N GLU A 71 -10.15 -9.71 -2.46
CA GLU A 71 -10.16 -11.16 -2.63
C GLU A 71 -10.27 -11.93 -1.31
N THR A 72 -9.69 -11.43 -0.21
CA THR A 72 -9.68 -12.13 1.10
C THR A 72 -10.92 -11.78 1.94
N PHE A 73 -11.46 -10.57 1.77
CA PHE A 73 -12.57 -10.00 2.50
C PHE A 73 -13.58 -9.39 1.51
N PRO A 74 -14.38 -10.22 0.80
CA PRO A 74 -15.27 -9.75 -0.28
C PRO A 74 -16.37 -8.78 0.17
N HIS A 75 -16.58 -8.63 1.48
CA HIS A 75 -17.52 -7.68 2.07
C HIS A 75 -16.90 -6.31 2.38
N ALA A 76 -15.57 -6.18 2.27
CA ALA A 76 -14.85 -4.94 2.50
C ALA A 76 -15.20 -3.90 1.41
N THR A 77 -15.53 -2.68 1.83
CA THR A 77 -15.86 -1.56 0.93
C THR A 77 -14.69 -0.59 0.75
N GLU A 78 -13.66 -0.76 1.57
CA GLU A 78 -12.45 0.03 1.65
C GLU A 78 -11.58 -0.04 0.38
N PRO A 79 -11.44 -1.18 -0.33
CA PRO A 79 -10.64 -1.28 -1.55
C PRO A 79 -10.96 -0.20 -2.60
N ASP A 80 -12.24 0.09 -2.82
CA ASP A 80 -12.66 1.12 -3.77
C ASP A 80 -12.32 2.54 -3.30
N GLY A 81 -12.34 2.79 -2.00
CA GLY A 81 -11.86 4.04 -1.40
C GLY A 81 -10.37 4.23 -1.66
N TRP A 82 -9.58 3.19 -1.39
CA TRP A 82 -8.13 3.22 -1.57
C TRP A 82 -7.72 3.41 -3.03
N ARG A 83 -8.36 2.69 -3.96
CA ARG A 83 -8.12 2.84 -5.41
C ARG A 83 -8.44 4.25 -5.89
N ARG A 84 -9.53 4.86 -5.40
CA ARG A 84 -9.88 6.25 -5.73
C ARG A 84 -8.82 7.23 -5.23
N GLN A 85 -8.35 7.07 -4.00
CA GLN A 85 -7.26 7.89 -3.44
C GLN A 85 -5.95 7.71 -4.23
N ALA A 86 -5.57 6.46 -4.51
CA ALA A 86 -4.38 6.14 -5.30
C ALA A 86 -4.45 6.74 -6.71
N LYS A 87 -5.61 6.68 -7.38
CA LYS A 87 -5.83 7.31 -8.69
C LYS A 87 -5.70 8.82 -8.62
N ALA A 88 -6.29 9.48 -7.63
CA ALA A 88 -6.19 10.92 -7.44
C ALA A 88 -4.73 11.36 -7.21
N LEU A 89 -4.01 10.65 -6.36
CA LEU A 89 -2.58 10.87 -6.12
C LEU A 89 -1.78 10.66 -7.41
N ARG A 90 -2.01 9.57 -8.15
CA ARG A 90 -1.32 9.26 -9.41
C ARG A 90 -1.45 10.40 -10.42
N MET A 91 -2.66 10.92 -10.64
CA MET A 91 -2.88 12.06 -11.54
C MET A 91 -2.09 13.30 -11.09
N ARG A 92 -2.11 13.62 -9.79
CA ARG A 92 -1.34 14.73 -9.22
C ARG A 92 0.17 14.51 -9.34
N GLY A 93 0.64 13.27 -9.20
CA GLY A 93 2.04 12.87 -9.38
C GLY A 93 2.51 13.04 -10.81
N GLU A 94 1.74 12.59 -11.79
CA GLU A 94 2.06 12.77 -13.20
C GLU A 94 2.08 14.25 -13.59
N LEU A 95 1.11 15.04 -13.11
CA LEU A 95 1.10 16.48 -13.32
C LEU A 95 2.31 17.15 -12.67
N ALA A 96 2.61 16.82 -11.41
CA ALA A 96 3.75 17.37 -10.70
C ALA A 96 5.09 17.01 -11.37
N TRP A 97 5.20 15.82 -11.93
CA TRP A 97 6.39 15.33 -12.62
C TRP A 97 6.60 16.01 -13.98
N THR A 98 5.54 16.12 -14.77
CA THR A 98 5.58 16.67 -16.14
C THR A 98 5.60 18.20 -16.18
N ALA A 99 4.81 18.86 -15.33
CA ALA A 99 4.67 20.32 -15.33
C ALA A 99 5.79 21.07 -14.60
N ASN A 100 6.54 20.40 -13.72
CA ASN A 100 7.63 21.03 -12.96
C ASN A 100 9.01 20.48 -13.36
N SER A 101 10.06 21.24 -13.06
CA SER A 101 11.46 20.81 -13.22
C SER A 101 12.31 21.15 -11.99
N GLY A 102 13.53 20.60 -11.93
CA GLY A 102 14.55 20.97 -10.94
C GLY A 102 14.08 20.94 -9.48
N LYS A 103 14.19 22.08 -8.79
CA LYS A 103 13.83 22.23 -7.36
C LYS A 103 12.32 22.18 -7.13
N ALA A 104 11.52 22.73 -8.05
CA ALA A 104 10.07 22.73 -7.95
C ALA A 104 9.51 21.30 -8.02
N ARG A 105 9.98 20.49 -8.99
CA ARG A 105 9.63 19.07 -9.10
C ARG A 105 9.97 18.31 -7.83
N ARG A 106 11.18 18.49 -7.30
CA ARG A 106 11.61 17.83 -6.06
C ARG A 106 10.72 18.19 -4.87
N LYS A 107 10.34 19.46 -4.72
CA LYS A 107 9.43 19.93 -3.66
C LYS A 107 8.04 19.32 -3.81
N ALA A 108 7.46 19.37 -5.01
CA ALA A 108 6.13 18.81 -5.29
C ALA A 108 6.08 17.30 -5.04
N MET A 109 7.07 16.56 -5.55
CA MET A 109 7.16 15.11 -5.34
C MET A 109 7.42 14.75 -3.88
N LYS A 110 8.14 15.57 -3.11
CA LYS A 110 8.32 15.35 -1.66
C LYS A 110 6.99 15.48 -0.91
N ALA A 111 6.19 16.49 -1.21
CA ALA A 111 4.88 16.68 -0.60
C ALA A 111 3.93 15.52 -0.93
N LEU A 112 3.85 15.14 -2.21
CA LEU A 112 3.03 14.00 -2.65
C LEU A 112 3.50 12.67 -2.03
N ASN A 113 4.81 12.49 -1.86
CA ASN A 113 5.35 11.32 -1.17
C ASN A 113 4.94 11.26 0.31
N ALA A 114 4.84 12.40 0.99
CA ALA A 114 4.41 12.46 2.38
C ALA A 114 2.93 12.10 2.49
N GLU A 115 2.09 12.72 1.66
CA GLU A 115 0.65 12.41 1.59
C GLU A 115 0.38 10.94 1.25
N THR A 116 1.13 10.38 0.30
CA THR A 116 0.99 8.95 -0.06
C THR A 116 1.45 8.04 1.09
N THR A 117 2.42 8.46 1.89
CA THR A 117 2.82 7.72 3.10
C THR A 117 1.70 7.72 4.15
N GLU A 118 0.99 8.84 4.31
CA GLU A 118 -0.15 8.94 5.25
C GLU A 118 -1.29 8.03 4.82
N VAL A 119 -1.64 8.03 3.53
CA VAL A 119 -2.63 7.08 2.98
C VAL A 119 -2.19 5.65 3.21
N LEU A 120 -0.93 5.32 2.92
CA LEU A 120 -0.41 3.97 3.13
C LEU A 120 -0.41 3.57 4.62
N ALA A 121 -0.20 4.50 5.54
CA ALA A 121 -0.32 4.24 6.97
C ALA A 121 -1.77 3.95 7.39
N SER A 122 -2.74 4.68 6.83
CA SER A 122 -4.17 4.41 7.03
C SER A 122 -4.56 3.02 6.49
N VAL A 123 -4.08 2.65 5.30
CA VAL A 123 -4.27 1.32 4.72
C VAL A 123 -3.71 0.26 5.66
N ASN A 124 -2.46 0.42 6.12
CA ASN A 124 -1.85 -0.54 7.04
C ASN A 124 -2.64 -0.70 8.34
N THR A 125 -3.16 0.39 8.90
CA THR A 125 -4.00 0.35 10.10
C THR A 125 -5.23 -0.51 9.85
N ARG A 126 -5.91 -0.30 8.72
CA ARG A 126 -7.12 -1.07 8.38
C ARG A 126 -6.80 -2.54 8.06
N LEU A 127 -5.67 -2.83 7.42
CA LEU A 127 -5.23 -4.21 7.19
C LEU A 127 -5.02 -4.98 8.50
N VAL A 128 -4.47 -4.32 9.52
CA VAL A 128 -4.32 -4.92 10.86
C VAL A 128 -5.68 -5.21 11.50
N GLU A 129 -6.64 -4.28 11.38
CA GLU A 129 -8.01 -4.48 11.88
C GLU A 129 -8.70 -5.65 11.17
N LEU A 130 -8.67 -5.70 9.83
CA LEU A 130 -9.27 -6.79 9.04
C LEU A 130 -8.65 -8.16 9.38
N GLN A 131 -7.33 -8.22 9.62
CA GLN A 131 -6.67 -9.44 10.08
C GLN A 131 -7.12 -9.88 11.47
N ALA A 132 -7.44 -8.93 12.36
CA ALA A 132 -7.97 -9.22 13.69
C ALA A 132 -9.44 -9.67 13.65
N GLU A 133 -10.24 -9.14 12.72
CA GLU A 133 -11.63 -9.54 12.46
C GLU A 133 -11.69 -10.97 11.90
N GLY A 134 -10.78 -11.34 10.99
CA GLY A 134 -10.74 -12.65 10.34
C GLY A 134 -11.77 -12.79 9.21
N PRO A 135 -11.53 -13.66 8.20
CA PRO A 135 -12.35 -13.73 6.98
C PRO A 135 -13.77 -14.28 7.21
N ASP A 136 -14.02 -14.96 8.34
CA ASP A 136 -15.28 -15.66 8.63
C ASP A 136 -16.20 -14.94 9.64
N ALA A 137 -15.92 -13.69 10.01
CA ALA A 137 -16.58 -13.00 11.13
C ALA A 137 -18.08 -12.68 10.95
N ILE A 138 -18.72 -13.15 9.87
CA ILE A 138 -20.17 -13.03 9.64
C ILE A 138 -20.78 -14.42 9.44
N THR A 139 -20.66 -15.27 10.45
CA THR A 139 -21.58 -16.40 10.67
C THR A 139 -22.02 -16.41 12.14
N ASN A 140 -22.93 -15.51 12.48
CA ASN A 140 -23.93 -15.70 13.55
C ASN A 140 -25.10 -14.74 13.33
#